data_AF-A0A124FPD4-F1
#
_entry.id   AF-A0A124FPD4-F1
#
_cell.length_a   1.000
_cell.length_b   1.000
_cell.length_c   1.000
_cell.angle_alpha   90.00
_cell.angle_beta   90.00
_cell.angle_gamma   90.00
#
_symmetry.space_group_name_H-M   'P 1'
#
loop_
_entity.id
_entity.type
_entity.pdbx_description
1 polymer ?
#
loop_
_entity_poly.entity_id
_entity_poly.type
_entity_poly.pdbx_seq_one_letter_code
_entity_poly.pdbx_strand_id
1 'polypeptide(L)'
;MNWLTTVVTNLAYNHLRGERNRSRRETALYFKESVEKPLSAEETFLAQEEVRLVDGVLLKLPSLDRTCLLLKYAGADYREIAAKTGIKPGSVGSVLARARDKFKREYELSKKG
;
A
#
# COMPACT_ATOMS: atom_id res chain seq x y z
N MET A 1 11.11 22.24 -4.41
CA MET A 1 11.45 21.27 -3.34
C MET A 1 10.27 21.11 -2.34
N ASN A 2 9.15 20.49 -2.73
CA ASN A 2 7.93 20.38 -1.87
C ASN A 2 7.33 18.96 -1.78
N TRP A 3 8.03 17.96 -2.31
CA TRP A 3 7.54 16.58 -2.29
C TRP A 3 7.88 15.87 -0.97
N LEU A 4 9.02 16.23 -0.35
CA LEU A 4 9.48 15.65 0.92
C LEU A 4 8.56 16.05 2.08
N THR A 5 8.18 17.33 2.16
CA THR A 5 7.26 17.87 3.17
C THR A 5 5.89 17.20 3.11
N THR A 6 5.38 16.99 1.89
CA THR A 6 4.10 16.30 1.66
C THR A 6 4.17 14.83 2.10
N VAL A 7 5.25 14.13 1.77
CA VAL A 7 5.43 12.70 2.13
C VAL A 7 5.57 12.53 3.65
N VAL A 8 6.37 13.37 4.31
CA VAL A 8 6.57 13.32 5.78
C VAL A 8 5.26 13.65 6.51
N THR A 9 4.52 14.66 6.05
CA THR A 9 3.23 15.03 6.64
C THR A 9 2.19 13.92 6.47
N ASN A 10 2.17 13.26 5.31
CA ASN A 10 1.28 12.14 5.04
C ASN A 10 1.63 10.89 5.87
N LEU A 11 2.92 10.63 6.12
CA LEU A 11 3.37 9.57 7.01
C LEU A 11 2.99 9.85 8.47
N ALA A 12 3.19 11.10 8.93
CA ALA A 12 2.77 11.54 10.26
C ALA A 12 1.25 11.46 10.45
N TYR A 13 0.47 11.86 9.45
CA TYR A 13 -1.00 11.69 9.46
C TYR A 13 -1.43 10.22 9.41
N ASN A 14 -0.69 9.36 8.72
CA ASN A 14 -0.94 7.91 8.67
C ASN A 14 -0.59 7.20 9.98
N HIS A 15 0.36 7.73 10.76
CA HIS A 15 0.67 7.27 12.10
C HIS A 15 -0.42 7.74 13.09
N LEU A 16 -0.74 9.04 13.10
CA LEU A 16 -1.70 9.63 14.05
C LEU A 16 -3.16 9.19 13.87
N ARG A 17 -3.58 8.77 12.66
CA ARG A 17 -4.97 8.36 12.37
C ARG A 17 -5.14 6.87 12.12
N GLY A 18 -4.03 6.12 12.03
CA GLY A 18 -3.99 4.72 11.60
C GLY A 18 -4.40 3.71 12.65
N GLU A 19 -4.12 3.94 13.94
CA GLU A 19 -4.27 2.89 14.97
C GLU A 19 -5.72 2.35 15.09
N ARG A 20 -6.74 3.19 14.92
CA ARG A 20 -8.11 2.85 15.35
C ARG A 20 -8.95 2.07 14.33
N ASN A 21 -8.71 2.24 13.03
CA ASN A 21 -9.43 1.51 11.96
C ASN A 21 -8.56 0.42 11.31
N ARG A 22 -7.23 0.54 11.41
CA ARG A 22 -6.26 -0.42 10.88
C ARG A 22 -6.24 -1.69 11.75
N SER A 23 -6.18 -1.54 13.08
CA SER A 23 -6.30 -2.68 14.01
C SER A 23 -7.60 -3.47 13.79
N ARG A 24 -8.76 -2.83 13.62
CA ARG A 24 -10.03 -3.57 13.50
C ARG A 24 -10.18 -4.38 12.21
N ARG A 25 -9.50 -4.01 11.12
CA ARG A 25 -9.60 -4.69 9.81
C ARG A 25 -8.40 -5.57 9.49
N GLU A 26 -7.18 -5.13 9.80
CA GLU A 26 -5.98 -5.95 9.65
C GLU A 26 -6.00 -7.08 10.67
N THR A 27 -6.40 -6.85 11.92
CA THR A 27 -6.65 -7.96 12.86
C THR A 27 -7.80 -8.83 12.35
N ALA A 28 -8.90 -8.30 11.80
CA ALA A 28 -9.97 -9.19 11.31
C ALA A 28 -9.61 -10.02 10.06
N LEU A 29 -8.71 -9.55 9.19
CA LEU A 29 -8.24 -10.27 8.01
C LEU A 29 -7.09 -11.23 8.33
N TYR A 30 -6.08 -10.80 9.10
CA TYR A 30 -5.02 -11.69 9.58
C TYR A 30 -5.57 -12.76 10.54
N PHE A 31 -6.40 -12.39 11.51
CA PHE A 31 -6.90 -13.32 12.54
C PHE A 31 -7.94 -14.32 12.00
N LYS A 32 -8.53 -14.07 10.82
CA LYS A 32 -9.38 -15.03 10.12
C LYS A 32 -8.59 -16.08 9.32
N GLU A 33 -7.31 -15.80 9.02
CA GLU A 33 -6.40 -16.69 8.31
C GLU A 33 -5.36 -17.36 9.24
N SER A 34 -5.07 -16.76 10.40
CA SER A 34 -4.02 -17.20 11.31
C SER A 34 -4.50 -18.05 12.50
N VAL A 35 -5.52 -18.90 12.30
CA VAL A 35 -5.78 -19.97 13.26
C VAL A 35 -4.80 -21.11 12.97
N GLU A 36 -3.66 -21.04 13.68
CA GLU A 36 -2.78 -22.16 14.07
C GLU A 36 -1.99 -22.89 12.98
N LYS A 37 -0.89 -22.28 12.54
CA LYS A 37 0.37 -23.01 12.31
C LYS A 37 1.58 -22.05 12.35
N PRO A 38 2.64 -22.33 13.14
CA PRO A 38 3.89 -21.60 12.98
C PRO A 38 4.46 -21.91 11.58
N LEU A 39 4.75 -20.86 10.82
CA LEU A 39 5.41 -20.99 9.51
C LEU A 39 6.78 -21.65 9.69
N SER A 40 7.13 -22.57 8.80
CA SER A 40 8.48 -23.12 8.66
C SER A 40 9.49 -22.01 8.33
N ALA A 41 10.77 -22.22 8.63
CA ALA A 41 11.84 -21.28 8.27
C ALA A 41 11.85 -20.96 6.76
N GLU A 42 11.54 -21.95 5.91
CA GLU A 42 11.40 -21.78 4.46
C GLU A 42 10.21 -20.90 4.08
N GLU A 43 9.05 -21.13 4.69
CA GLU A 43 7.84 -20.34 4.47
C GLU A 43 8.03 -18.89 4.94
N THR A 44 8.77 -18.69 6.03
CA THR A 44 9.10 -17.36 6.55
C THR A 44 10.05 -16.62 5.60
N PHE A 45 11.03 -17.33 5.04
CA PHE A 45 11.96 -16.76 4.06
C PHE A 45 11.24 -16.33 2.77
N LEU A 46 10.37 -17.19 2.23
CA LEU A 46 9.57 -16.88 1.04
C LEU A 46 8.65 -15.68 1.27
N ALA A 47 8.01 -15.59 2.43
CA ALA A 47 7.17 -14.44 2.77
C ALA A 47 7.99 -13.14 2.83
N GLN A 48 9.21 -13.17 3.40
CA GLN A 48 10.08 -12.00 3.43
C GLN A 48 10.56 -11.59 2.03
N GLU A 49 10.84 -12.55 1.16
CA GLU A 49 11.21 -12.30 -0.23
C GLU A 49 10.06 -11.63 -1.00
N GLU A 50 8.83 -12.12 -0.82
CA GLU A 50 7.64 -11.53 -1.43
C GLU A 50 7.41 -10.10 -0.94
N VAL A 51 7.57 -9.82 0.35
CA VAL A 51 7.49 -8.46 0.90
C VAL A 51 8.54 -7.55 0.26
N ARG A 52 9.80 -8.00 0.15
CA ARG A 52 10.87 -7.21 -0.49
C ARG A 52 10.58 -6.94 -1.96
N LEU A 53 10.03 -7.92 -2.67
CA LEU A 53 9.63 -7.78 -4.07
C LEU A 53 8.53 -6.71 -4.21
N VAL A 54 7.47 -6.80 -3.40
CA VAL A 54 6.38 -5.83 -3.38
C VAL A 54 6.89 -4.42 -3.06
N ASP A 55 7.75 -4.27 -2.05
CA ASP A 55 8.35 -2.98 -1.69
C ASP A 55 9.19 -2.41 -2.83
N GLY A 56 10.03 -3.23 -3.45
CA GLY A 56 10.84 -2.84 -4.61
C GLY A 56 9.97 -2.38 -5.78
N VAL A 57 8.86 -3.07 -6.04
CA VAL A 57 7.91 -2.72 -7.09
C VAL A 57 7.20 -1.40 -6.77
N LEU A 58 6.70 -1.24 -5.54
CA LEU A 58 6.08 0.02 -5.09
C LEU A 58 7.04 1.20 -5.27
N LEU A 59 8.34 1.03 -5.00
CA LEU A 59 9.35 2.08 -5.21
C LEU A 59 9.52 2.49 -6.67
N LYS A 60 9.22 1.61 -7.65
CA LYS A 60 9.25 1.92 -9.09
C LYS A 60 8.03 2.73 -9.57
N LEU A 61 6.96 2.80 -8.78
CA LEU A 61 5.77 3.57 -9.14
C LEU A 61 6.00 5.07 -8.93
N PRO A 62 5.33 5.94 -9.72
CA PRO A 62 5.25 7.36 -9.41
C PRO A 62 4.72 7.59 -7.99
N SER A 63 5.24 8.61 -7.31
CA SER A 63 4.94 8.88 -5.89
C SER A 63 3.43 8.98 -5.60
N LEU A 64 2.68 9.63 -6.48
CA LEU A 64 1.23 9.75 -6.37
C LEU A 64 0.51 8.41 -6.55
N ASP A 65 0.91 7.62 -7.54
CA ASP A 65 0.34 6.29 -7.82
C ASP A 65 0.57 5.36 -6.61
N ARG A 66 1.80 5.33 -6.09
CA ARG A 66 2.17 4.59 -4.87
C ARG A 66 1.34 5.02 -3.67
N THR A 67 1.23 6.32 -3.43
CA THR A 67 0.50 6.86 -2.27
C THR A 67 -0.99 6.52 -2.34
N CYS A 68 -1.61 6.67 -3.50
CA CYS A 68 -3.01 6.30 -3.71
C CYS A 68 -3.26 4.81 -3.47
N LEU A 69 -2.39 3.93 -3.97
CA LEU A 69 -2.49 2.49 -3.72
C LEU A 69 -2.38 2.18 -2.23
N LEU A 70 -1.34 2.67 -1.56
CA LEU A 70 -1.12 2.42 -0.13
C LEU A 70 -2.32 2.88 0.71
N LEU A 71 -2.85 4.08 0.43
CA LEU A 71 -4.05 4.57 1.11
C LEU A 71 -5.27 3.67 0.84
N LYS A 72 -5.47 3.25 -0.41
CA LYS A 72 -6.60 2.39 -0.76
C LYS A 72 -6.55 1.04 -0.04
N TYR A 73 -5.39 0.41 0.01
CA TYR A 73 -5.20 -0.87 0.71
C TYR A 73 -5.18 -0.72 2.24
N ALA A 74 -4.80 0.45 2.75
CA ALA A 74 -4.99 0.81 4.16
C ALA A 74 -6.47 1.11 4.54
N GLY A 75 -7.41 0.95 3.59
CA GLY A 75 -8.84 1.05 3.82
C GLY A 75 -9.45 2.42 3.60
N ALA A 76 -8.69 3.40 3.09
CA ALA A 76 -9.22 4.72 2.78
C ALA A 76 -10.25 4.67 1.63
N ASP A 77 -11.31 5.47 1.77
CA ASP A 77 -12.27 5.67 0.68
C ASP A 77 -11.76 6.70 -0.35
N TYR A 78 -12.50 6.87 -1.45
CA TYR A 78 -12.07 7.76 -2.55
C TYR A 78 -12.03 9.24 -2.12
N ARG A 79 -12.90 9.66 -1.20
CA ARG A 79 -12.92 11.03 -0.67
C ARG A 79 -11.72 11.26 0.22
N GLU A 80 -11.39 10.29 1.09
CA GLU A 80 -10.21 10.35 1.95
C GLU A 80 -8.91 10.35 1.14
N ILE A 81 -8.83 9.55 0.07
CA ILE A 81 -7.68 9.54 -0.84
C ILE A 81 -7.55 10.91 -1.52
N ALA A 82 -8.63 11.47 -2.06
CA ALA A 82 -8.61 12.80 -2.67
C ALA A 82 -8.13 13.88 -1.68
N ALA A 83 -8.69 13.88 -0.46
CA ALA A 83 -8.32 14.83 0.59
C ALA A 83 -6.85 14.73 1.01
N LYS A 84 -6.32 13.51 1.15
CA LYS A 84 -4.92 13.26 1.57
C LYS A 84 -3.88 13.50 0.48
N THR A 85 -4.26 13.35 -0.78
CA THR A 85 -3.33 13.46 -1.92
C THR A 85 -3.47 14.77 -2.71
N GLY A 86 -4.53 15.54 -2.45
CA GLY A 86 -4.82 16.80 -3.14
C GLY A 86 -5.32 16.64 -4.57
N ILE A 87 -5.59 15.41 -5.04
CA ILE A 87 -6.16 15.19 -6.38
C ILE A 87 -7.67 15.38 -6.38
N LYS A 88 -8.22 15.70 -7.56
CA LYS A 88 -9.67 15.82 -7.74
C LYS A 88 -10.36 14.49 -7.41
N PRO A 89 -11.49 14.48 -6.68
CA PRO A 89 -12.22 13.25 -6.35
C PRO A 89 -12.56 12.38 -7.57
N GLY A 90 -12.96 13.00 -8.68
CA GLY A 90 -13.23 12.29 -9.94
C GLY A 90 -12.00 11.63 -10.58
N SER A 91 -10.79 12.09 -10.25
CA SER A 91 -9.53 11.53 -10.77
C SER A 91 -8.99 10.38 -9.92
N VAL A 92 -9.49 10.16 -8.71
CA VAL A 92 -9.01 9.09 -7.82
C VAL A 92 -9.15 7.72 -8.48
N GLY A 93 -10.28 7.46 -9.13
CA GLY A 93 -10.53 6.19 -9.82
C GLY A 93 -9.53 5.90 -10.92
N SER A 94 -9.27 6.88 -11.80
CA SER A 94 -8.31 6.75 -12.90
C SER A 94 -6.87 6.61 -12.40
N VAL A 95 -6.50 7.35 -11.35
CA VAL A 95 -5.17 7.23 -10.73
C VAL A 95 -4.99 5.83 -10.13
N LEU A 96 -5.99 5.30 -9.41
CA LEU A 96 -5.94 3.95 -8.86
C LEU A 96 -5.88 2.87 -9.93
N ALA A 97 -6.68 2.98 -11.00
CA ALA A 97 -6.66 2.04 -12.11
C ALA A 97 -5.26 1.99 -12.75
N ARG A 98 -4.74 3.16 -13.14
CA ARG A 98 -3.40 3.29 -13.71
C ARG A 98 -2.31 2.78 -12.77
N ALA A 99 -2.41 3.06 -11.48
CA ALA A 99 -1.45 2.62 -10.49
C ALA A 99 -1.43 1.09 -10.36
N ARG A 100 -2.60 0.42 -10.36
CA ARG A 100 -2.69 -1.04 -10.36
C ARG A 100 -2.08 -1.66 -11.61
N ASP A 101 -2.36 -1.09 -12.78
CA ASP A 101 -1.81 -1.60 -14.04
C ASP A 101 -0.27 -1.50 -14.07
N LYS A 102 0.28 -0.36 -13.61
CA LYS A 102 1.72 -0.19 -13.46
C LYS A 102 2.31 -1.16 -12.44
N PHE A 103 1.68 -1.29 -11.27
CA PHE A 103 2.12 -2.23 -10.24
C PHE A 103 2.20 -3.65 -10.81
N LYS A 104 1.13 -4.12 -11.46
CA LYS A 104 1.10 -5.44 -12.09
C LYS A 104 2.24 -5.62 -13.09
N ARG A 105 2.46 -4.64 -13.98
CA ARG A 105 3.54 -4.71 -14.97
C ARG A 105 4.91 -4.79 -14.31
N GLU A 106 5.21 -3.91 -13.36
CA GLU A 106 6.50 -3.86 -12.69
C GLU A 106 6.72 -5.10 -11.80
N TYR A 107 5.66 -5.66 -11.22
CA TYR A 107 5.69 -6.90 -10.46
C TYR A 107 6.05 -8.10 -11.34
N GLU A 108 5.37 -8.25 -12.47
CA GLU A 108 5.67 -9.33 -13.45
C GLU A 108 7.09 -9.22 -14.00
N LEU A 109 7.60 -8.01 -14.23
CA LEU A 109 8.98 -7.79 -14.65
C LEU A 109 9.98 -8.17 -13.56
N SER A 110 9.67 -7.82 -12.30
CA SER A 110 10.57 -8.08 -11.17
C SER A 110 10.56 -9.54 -10.72
N LYS A 111 9.50 -10.30 -11.04
CA LYS A 111 9.40 -11.75 -10.76
C LYS A 111 10.12 -12.62 -11.82
N LYS A 112 10.35 -12.07 -13.02
CA LYS A 112 10.99 -12.78 -14.14
C LYS A 112 12.51 -12.63 -14.18
N GLY A 113 13.07 -11.64 -13.47
CA GLY A 113 14.51 -11.43 -13.34
C GLY A 113 15.01 -12.03 -12.04
#